data_AF-A0A078G404-F1
#
_entry.id   AF-A0A078G404-F1
#
_cell.length_a   1.000
_cell.length_b   1.000
_cell.length_c   1.000
_cell.angle_alpha   90.00
_cell.angle_beta   90.00
_cell.angle_gamma   90.00
#
_symmetry.space_group_name_H-M   'P 1'
#
loop_
_entity.id
_entity.type
_entity.pdbx_description
1 polymer ?
#
loop_
_entity_poly.entity_id
_entity_poly.type
_entity_poly.pdbx_seq_one_letter_code
_entity_poly.pdbx_strand_id
1 'polypeptide(L)'
;MKKALKTAVQLTHNGLAMVSEMLNYLGQMELPEMNSRRLLSQEFPSWVDGRVRRLLNAPLSEVKPDMVVAQDGSGQYKTINEALRNVPKKNNATFVVHIKSGTYKEYVQVNRTMPNLVFIGDGPTKSIISGNKSFKDGITTYRTATVAIIGDNFIAKNMGFENTAGALNYQAVAVRVLSDESIFYNCRFDGYQDTLYAHSHRQFYRDCTITGTIDFLFGDAAAVFQNCTLLVRKPLANQACPITAHGRKDPRESTGFVLQGCTIAGEADYLAVKETSKAYLGRPWKEYSKTIIMETFIPDFIPGEGWSPWQGNFGLDTLFYSEVRNTGPGAAVANRVTWQGIKKLSEEEIVEYTPAKYIQGDDWIPGKGVPYTPGFFAGNGSATGAGSSNSTTTGSSEPGSTNSTTGSDSPAAAPGASAVTESGLGSPSATPSASPTASPSASPSATPSASPSASPSATPSVSPSASPSATPSASPSVSPSTAPSASPSATPSASPSASPSVSPSASPESSV
;
A
#
# COMPACT_ATOMS: atom_id res chain seq x y z
N MET A 1 -6.85 -28.37 -10.08
CA MET A 1 -6.45 -26.99 -9.72
C MET A 1 -5.47 -26.93 -8.54
N LYS A 2 -5.87 -27.13 -7.26
CA LYS A 2 -4.98 -27.00 -6.08
C LYS A 2 -3.59 -27.65 -6.22
N LYS A 3 -3.50 -28.90 -6.70
CA LYS A 3 -2.22 -29.61 -6.94
C LYS A 3 -1.31 -28.85 -7.92
N ALA A 4 -1.86 -28.38 -9.05
CA ALA A 4 -1.11 -27.61 -10.05
C ALA A 4 -0.63 -26.26 -9.51
N LEU A 5 -1.42 -25.58 -8.68
CA LEU A 5 -1.00 -24.35 -8.00
C LEU A 5 0.17 -24.63 -7.04
N LYS A 6 0.10 -25.71 -6.26
CA LYS A 6 1.22 -26.15 -5.39
C LYS A 6 2.48 -26.45 -6.22
N THR A 7 2.35 -27.17 -7.34
CA THR A 7 3.48 -27.46 -8.24
C THR A 7 4.06 -26.19 -8.86
N ALA A 8 3.23 -25.24 -9.32
CA ALA A 8 3.71 -23.97 -9.86
C ALA A 8 4.49 -23.17 -8.79
N VAL A 9 3.96 -23.06 -7.58
CA VAL A 9 4.65 -22.43 -6.44
C VAL A 9 5.97 -23.14 -6.11
N GLN A 10 6.00 -24.47 -6.10
CA GLN A 10 7.23 -25.24 -5.89
C GLN A 10 8.27 -25.01 -7.00
N LEU A 11 7.84 -24.91 -8.26
CA LEU A 11 8.74 -24.58 -9.38
C LEU A 11 9.28 -23.16 -9.28
N THR A 12 8.47 -22.18 -8.86
CA THR A 12 8.93 -20.80 -8.59
C THR A 12 9.93 -20.77 -7.44
N HIS A 13 9.67 -21.46 -6.32
CA HIS A 13 10.63 -21.56 -5.21
C HIS A 13 11.94 -22.24 -5.63
N ASN A 14 11.88 -23.28 -6.46
CA ASN A 14 13.09 -23.93 -6.98
C ASN A 14 13.87 -23.01 -7.94
N GLY A 15 13.18 -22.26 -8.80
CA GLY A 15 13.80 -21.23 -9.65
C GLY A 15 14.49 -20.15 -8.84
N LEU A 16 13.80 -19.63 -7.83
CA LEU A 16 14.34 -18.64 -6.89
C LEU A 16 15.54 -19.21 -6.10
N ALA A 17 15.49 -20.47 -5.68
CA ALA A 17 16.61 -21.16 -5.05
C ALA A 17 17.84 -21.22 -5.96
N MET A 18 17.68 -21.66 -7.22
CA MET A 18 18.80 -21.75 -8.17
C MET A 18 19.42 -20.38 -8.47
N VAL A 19 18.60 -19.31 -8.53
CA VAL A 19 19.11 -17.93 -8.69
C VAL A 19 19.83 -17.45 -7.43
N SER A 20 19.29 -17.68 -6.23
CA SER A 20 19.95 -17.32 -4.97
C SER A 20 21.30 -18.03 -4.80
N GLU A 21 21.36 -19.35 -5.05
CA GLU A 21 22.62 -20.10 -5.02
C GLU A 21 23.60 -19.59 -6.07
N MET A 22 23.16 -19.35 -7.31
CA MET A 22 24.03 -18.81 -8.36
C MET A 22 24.59 -17.43 -8.01
N LEU A 23 23.79 -16.56 -7.38
CA LEU A 23 24.26 -15.26 -6.89
C LEU A 23 25.25 -15.41 -5.71
N ASN A 24 25.05 -16.37 -4.81
CA ASN A 24 26.02 -16.68 -3.75
C ASN A 24 27.36 -17.18 -4.33
N TYR A 25 27.33 -18.06 -5.34
CA TYR A 25 28.55 -18.52 -6.03
C TYR A 25 29.23 -17.38 -6.81
N LEU A 26 28.48 -16.53 -7.50
CA LEU A 26 29.04 -15.37 -8.21
C LEU A 26 29.65 -14.34 -7.23
N GLY A 27 29.05 -14.14 -6.05
CA GLY A 27 29.61 -13.32 -4.97
C GLY A 27 30.86 -13.90 -4.29
N GLN A 28 31.17 -15.19 -4.52
CA GLN A 28 32.42 -15.83 -4.11
C GLN A 28 33.51 -15.78 -5.19
N MET A 29 33.21 -15.27 -6.38
CA MET A 29 34.19 -15.04 -7.44
C MET A 29 34.69 -13.59 -7.39
N GLU A 30 36.00 -13.39 -7.31
CA GLU A 30 36.65 -12.08 -7.46
C GLU A 30 36.54 -11.59 -8.92
N LEU A 31 35.35 -11.16 -9.31
CA LEU A 31 35.10 -10.46 -10.56
C LEU A 31 35.56 -9.00 -10.43
N PRO A 32 36.34 -8.45 -11.37
CA PRO A 32 36.86 -7.09 -11.26
C PRO A 32 35.72 -6.05 -11.25
N GLU A 33 35.79 -5.09 -10.34
CA GLU A 33 34.76 -4.06 -10.18
C GLU A 33 34.50 -3.27 -11.48
N MET A 34 33.35 -3.51 -12.11
CA MET A 34 32.84 -2.64 -13.17
C MET A 34 32.31 -1.34 -12.57
N ASN A 35 33.24 -0.45 -12.19
CA ASN A 35 33.02 0.87 -11.61
C ASN A 35 32.28 1.82 -12.57
N SER A 36 30.96 1.61 -12.70
CA SER A 36 30.05 2.42 -13.51
C SER A 36 29.80 3.77 -12.84
N ARG A 37 30.72 4.72 -13.04
CA ARG A 37 30.59 6.12 -12.62
C ARG A 37 29.49 6.83 -13.43
N ARG A 38 28.22 6.59 -13.10
CA ARG A 38 27.10 7.42 -13.60
C ARG A 38 27.31 8.85 -13.12
N LEU A 39 27.58 9.76 -14.06
CA LEU A 39 27.60 11.20 -13.78
C LEU A 39 26.20 11.66 -13.33
N LEU A 40 26.14 12.49 -12.30
CA LEU A 40 24.93 13.24 -11.94
C LEU A 40 24.74 14.43 -12.88
N SER A 41 24.32 14.18 -14.12
CA SER A 41 23.69 15.23 -14.93
C SER A 41 22.23 15.41 -14.47
N GLN A 42 21.72 16.64 -14.53
CA GLN A 42 20.29 16.93 -14.27
C GLN A 42 19.40 16.59 -15.49
N GLU A 43 19.95 15.91 -16.48
CA GLU A 43 19.28 15.52 -17.72
C GLU A 43 18.70 14.12 -17.58
N PHE A 44 17.37 14.04 -17.70
CA PHE A 44 16.64 12.80 -17.52
C PHE A 44 16.84 11.90 -18.75
N PRO A 45 17.08 10.58 -18.59
CA PRO A 45 17.25 9.67 -19.71
C PRO A 45 16.08 9.71 -20.70
N SER A 46 16.37 9.56 -21.99
CA SER A 46 15.38 9.71 -23.08
C SER A 46 14.23 8.69 -23.08
N TRP A 47 14.31 7.63 -22.27
CA TRP A 47 13.22 6.68 -22.04
C TRP A 47 12.18 7.17 -21.00
N VAL A 48 12.48 8.24 -20.25
CA VAL A 48 11.54 8.89 -19.34
C VAL A 48 10.49 9.64 -20.16
N ASP A 49 9.22 9.20 -20.14
CA ASP A 49 8.13 9.95 -20.77
C ASP A 49 7.95 11.31 -20.06
N GLY A 50 8.48 12.35 -20.70
CA GLY A 50 8.45 13.73 -20.21
C GLY A 50 7.05 14.32 -20.01
N ARG A 51 5.99 13.62 -20.43
CA ARG A 51 4.61 13.95 -20.03
C ARG A 51 4.37 13.58 -18.57
N VAL A 52 4.72 12.36 -18.12
CA VAL A 52 4.48 11.90 -16.73
C VAL A 52 5.12 12.85 -15.73
N ARG A 53 6.40 13.19 -15.96
CA ARG A 53 7.17 14.15 -15.15
C ARG A 53 6.46 15.50 -14.99
N ARG A 54 5.72 15.97 -16.00
CA ARG A 54 4.87 17.18 -15.88
C ARG A 54 3.59 16.86 -15.13
N LEU A 55 2.85 15.82 -15.52
CA LEU A 55 1.54 15.45 -14.97
C LEU A 55 1.54 15.28 -13.43
N LEU A 56 2.62 14.74 -12.85
CA LEU A 56 2.70 14.47 -11.41
C LEU A 56 3.33 15.61 -10.59
N ASN A 57 4.21 16.44 -11.16
CA ASN A 57 4.72 17.64 -10.50
C ASN A 57 3.78 18.85 -10.62
N ALA A 58 3.08 19.00 -11.75
CA ALA A 58 2.30 20.20 -12.06
C ALA A 58 1.00 20.31 -11.23
N PRO A 59 0.47 21.55 -11.07
CA PRO A 59 -0.91 21.74 -10.62
C PRO A 59 -1.90 21.14 -11.62
N LEU A 60 -3.06 20.73 -11.12
CA LEU A 60 -4.08 20.00 -11.90
C LEU A 60 -4.60 20.77 -13.13
N SER A 61 -4.47 22.10 -13.15
CA SER A 61 -4.83 22.98 -14.26
C SER A 61 -3.91 22.86 -15.49
N GLU A 62 -2.68 22.36 -15.33
CA GLU A 62 -1.70 22.18 -16.41
C GLU A 62 -1.64 20.73 -16.92
N VAL A 63 -2.27 19.81 -16.18
CA VAL A 63 -2.46 18.41 -16.56
C VAL A 63 -3.47 18.38 -17.72
N LYS A 64 -3.05 17.99 -18.92
CA LYS A 64 -3.98 17.59 -19.99
C LYS A 64 -4.30 16.10 -19.82
N PRO A 65 -5.50 15.72 -19.35
CA PRO A 65 -5.91 14.32 -19.31
C PRO A 65 -6.25 13.81 -20.72
N ASP A 66 -6.11 12.51 -20.93
CA ASP A 66 -6.68 11.83 -22.10
C ASP A 66 -8.19 11.64 -21.92
N MET A 67 -8.64 11.38 -20.69
CA MET A 67 -10.05 11.19 -20.34
C MET A 67 -10.47 11.87 -19.04
N VAL A 68 -11.72 12.35 -18.97
CA VAL A 68 -12.30 13.02 -17.78
C VAL A 68 -13.56 12.31 -17.32
N VAL A 69 -13.62 11.98 -16.02
CA VAL A 69 -14.77 11.37 -15.34
C VAL A 69 -15.38 12.38 -14.37
N ALA A 70 -16.69 12.62 -14.47
CA ALA A 70 -17.38 13.56 -13.60
C ALA A 70 -18.87 13.22 -13.41
N GLN A 71 -19.30 13.12 -12.16
CA GLN A 71 -20.71 12.85 -11.82
C GLN A 71 -21.64 14.01 -12.20
N ASP A 72 -21.12 15.24 -12.24
CA ASP A 72 -21.81 16.46 -12.66
C ASP A 72 -22.12 16.54 -14.18
N GLY A 73 -21.55 15.66 -15.00
CA GLY A 73 -21.71 15.66 -16.46
C GLY A 73 -20.80 16.63 -17.22
N SER A 74 -19.84 17.29 -16.56
CA SER A 74 -18.80 18.13 -17.20
C SER A 74 -17.60 17.33 -17.74
N GLY A 75 -17.57 16.02 -17.49
CA GLY A 75 -16.60 15.07 -18.04
C GLY A 75 -17.19 14.27 -19.21
N GLN A 76 -16.34 13.51 -19.89
CA GLN A 76 -16.75 12.61 -20.98
C GLN A 76 -17.57 11.41 -20.47
N TYR A 77 -17.33 10.99 -19.23
CA TYR A 77 -17.92 9.80 -18.61
C TYR A 77 -18.46 10.12 -17.22
N LYS A 78 -19.54 9.45 -16.81
CA LYS A 78 -20.13 9.65 -15.47
C LYS A 78 -19.59 8.67 -14.42
N THR A 79 -19.00 7.56 -14.86
CA THR A 79 -18.50 6.48 -14.01
C THR A 79 -17.10 6.03 -14.40
N ILE A 80 -16.32 5.56 -13.43
CA ILE A 80 -14.94 5.13 -13.63
C ILE A 80 -14.90 3.83 -14.44
N ASN A 81 -15.85 2.91 -14.24
CA ASN A 81 -15.96 1.70 -15.06
C ASN A 81 -16.46 1.95 -16.49
N GLU A 82 -17.08 3.09 -16.77
CA GLU A 82 -17.36 3.52 -18.14
C GLU A 82 -16.10 4.07 -18.82
N ALA A 83 -15.33 4.88 -18.10
CA ALA A 83 -14.02 5.34 -18.58
C ALA A 83 -13.07 4.15 -18.85
N LEU A 84 -12.91 3.21 -17.90
CA LEU A 84 -12.03 2.05 -18.06
C LEU A 84 -12.39 1.15 -19.25
N ARG A 85 -13.65 1.11 -19.71
CA ARG A 85 -14.01 0.36 -20.92
C ARG A 85 -13.41 0.92 -22.21
N ASN A 86 -13.07 2.22 -22.22
CA ASN A 86 -12.56 2.96 -23.37
C ASN A 86 -11.03 3.16 -23.34
N VAL A 87 -10.35 2.84 -22.22
CA VAL A 87 -8.88 2.88 -22.12
C VAL A 87 -8.23 1.94 -23.16
N PRO A 88 -7.28 2.42 -23.98
CA PRO A 88 -6.56 1.60 -24.96
C PRO A 88 -5.85 0.39 -24.33
N LYS A 89 -6.23 -0.81 -24.76
CA LYS A 89 -5.72 -2.07 -24.19
C LYS A 89 -4.35 -2.43 -24.77
N LYS A 90 -3.43 -2.87 -23.91
CA LYS A 90 -2.02 -3.20 -24.23
C LYS A 90 -1.23 -2.02 -24.82
N ASN A 91 -1.59 -0.79 -24.45
CA ASN A 91 -0.85 0.40 -24.81
C ASN A 91 0.32 0.63 -23.82
N ASN A 92 1.51 0.93 -24.32
CA ASN A 92 2.69 1.24 -23.48
C ASN A 92 2.86 2.75 -23.23
N ALA A 93 2.12 3.61 -23.94
CA ALA A 93 2.09 5.03 -23.61
C ALA A 93 1.27 5.28 -22.33
N THR A 94 1.71 6.24 -21.52
CA THR A 94 0.93 6.78 -20.39
C THR A 94 -0.47 7.16 -20.83
N PHE A 95 -1.47 6.80 -20.02
CA PHE A 95 -2.87 7.16 -20.26
C PHE A 95 -3.48 7.78 -18.99
N VAL A 96 -3.99 9.00 -19.09
CA VAL A 96 -4.39 9.83 -17.94
C VAL A 96 -5.91 9.95 -17.84
N VAL A 97 -6.45 9.47 -16.72
CA VAL A 97 -7.87 9.63 -16.35
C VAL A 97 -7.97 10.62 -15.19
N HIS A 98 -8.48 11.82 -15.46
CA HIS A 98 -8.85 12.80 -14.43
C HIS A 98 -10.22 12.45 -13.88
N ILE A 99 -10.30 12.24 -12.56
CA ILE A 99 -11.52 11.89 -11.83
C ILE A 99 -11.87 13.12 -10.99
N LYS A 100 -12.87 13.90 -11.43
CA LYS A 100 -13.31 15.10 -10.71
C LYS A 100 -13.90 14.75 -9.34
N SER A 101 -13.99 15.76 -8.47
CA SER A 101 -14.60 15.71 -7.14
C SER A 101 -15.96 15.00 -7.17
N GLY A 102 -16.14 14.01 -6.29
CA GLY A 102 -17.33 13.16 -6.23
C GLY A 102 -17.05 11.84 -5.49
N THR A 103 -18.11 11.18 -5.03
CA THR A 103 -18.04 9.86 -4.38
C THR A 103 -18.54 8.79 -5.36
N TYR A 104 -17.61 8.10 -6.00
CA TYR A 104 -17.86 7.09 -7.01
C TYR A 104 -18.11 5.74 -6.31
N LYS A 105 -19.38 5.43 -6.06
CA LYS A 105 -19.82 4.18 -5.43
C LYS A 105 -19.74 3.02 -6.43
N GLU A 106 -18.51 2.60 -6.71
CA GLU A 106 -18.14 1.67 -7.77
C GLU A 106 -17.08 0.68 -7.29
N TYR A 107 -17.16 -0.56 -7.77
CA TYR A 107 -16.07 -1.51 -7.69
C TYR A 107 -15.23 -1.41 -8.96
N VAL A 108 -13.95 -1.08 -8.83
CA VAL A 108 -13.08 -0.69 -9.95
C VAL A 108 -11.93 -1.69 -10.10
N GLN A 109 -11.68 -2.18 -11.32
CA GLN A 109 -10.58 -3.10 -11.60
C GLN A 109 -9.73 -2.63 -12.79
N VAL A 110 -8.51 -2.15 -12.50
CA VAL A 110 -7.49 -1.87 -13.50
C VAL A 110 -6.83 -3.20 -13.87
N ASN A 111 -7.15 -3.71 -15.06
CA ASN A 111 -6.72 -5.04 -15.49
C ASN A 111 -5.29 -5.02 -16.03
N ARG A 112 -4.63 -6.20 -16.10
CA ARG A 112 -3.28 -6.33 -16.67
C ARG A 112 -3.14 -5.89 -18.14
N THR A 113 -4.26 -5.73 -18.84
CA THR A 113 -4.31 -5.14 -20.19
C THR A 113 -4.29 -3.61 -20.20
N MET A 114 -4.16 -2.94 -19.05
CA MET A 114 -4.15 -1.49 -18.88
C MET A 114 -2.90 -1.02 -18.09
N PRO A 115 -1.67 -1.28 -18.58
CA PRO A 115 -0.47 -0.77 -17.94
C PRO A 115 -0.31 0.74 -18.17
N ASN A 116 0.55 1.41 -17.40
CA ASN A 116 0.83 2.85 -17.49
C ASN A 116 -0.40 3.78 -17.33
N LEU A 117 -1.46 3.27 -16.69
CA LEU A 117 -2.68 4.01 -16.42
C LEU A 117 -2.48 4.93 -15.20
N VAL A 118 -2.80 6.20 -15.35
CA VAL A 118 -2.69 7.22 -14.30
C VAL A 118 -4.07 7.73 -13.91
N PHE A 119 -4.45 7.55 -12.65
CA PHE A 119 -5.61 8.20 -12.04
C PHE A 119 -5.17 9.49 -11.35
N ILE A 120 -5.83 10.60 -11.65
CA ILE A 120 -5.57 11.90 -11.00
C ILE A 120 -6.89 12.45 -10.44
N GLY A 121 -6.92 12.78 -9.15
CA GLY A 121 -8.08 13.38 -8.48
C GLY A 121 -7.93 14.87 -8.17
N ASP A 122 -9.04 15.51 -7.76
CA ASP A 122 -9.10 16.89 -7.29
C ASP A 122 -8.60 17.06 -5.84
N GLY A 123 -8.32 15.94 -5.16
CA GLY A 123 -7.84 15.87 -3.78
C GLY A 123 -8.24 14.55 -3.12
N PRO A 124 -7.41 13.99 -2.20
CA PRO A 124 -7.66 12.68 -1.59
C PRO A 124 -8.93 12.59 -0.73
N THR A 125 -9.52 13.73 -0.37
CA THR A 125 -10.81 13.84 0.35
C THR A 125 -11.95 14.35 -0.55
N LYS A 126 -11.73 14.44 -1.88
CA LYS A 126 -12.70 14.96 -2.86
C LYS A 126 -13.05 13.95 -3.94
N SER A 127 -12.06 13.31 -4.55
CA SER A 127 -12.24 12.29 -5.59
C SER A 127 -12.12 10.91 -4.95
N ILE A 128 -13.25 10.35 -4.50
CA ILE A 128 -13.29 9.15 -3.65
C ILE A 128 -13.93 7.98 -4.40
N ILE A 129 -13.25 6.84 -4.49
CA ILE A 129 -13.85 5.57 -4.94
C ILE A 129 -14.30 4.78 -3.71
N SER A 130 -15.58 4.41 -3.67
CA SER A 130 -16.29 3.94 -2.48
C SER A 130 -16.93 2.57 -2.69
N GLY A 131 -16.71 1.67 -1.73
CA GLY A 131 -17.29 0.33 -1.67
C GLY A 131 -17.60 -0.09 -0.23
N ASN A 132 -18.15 -1.29 -0.05
CA ASN A 132 -18.64 -1.81 1.23
C ASN A 132 -18.66 -3.36 1.35
N LYS A 133 -18.03 -4.09 0.42
CA LYS A 133 -17.94 -5.57 0.51
C LYS A 133 -17.06 -5.99 1.69
N SER A 134 -17.45 -7.07 2.36
CA SER A 134 -16.78 -7.56 3.55
C SER A 134 -16.70 -9.10 3.59
N PHE A 135 -15.87 -9.63 4.48
CA PHE A 135 -15.78 -11.08 4.68
C PHE A 135 -17.05 -11.68 5.30
N LYS A 136 -17.79 -10.89 6.09
CA LYS A 136 -19.09 -11.29 6.65
C LYS A 136 -20.16 -11.59 5.59
N ASP A 137 -20.04 -11.00 4.41
CA ASP A 137 -20.90 -11.27 3.25
C ASP A 137 -20.57 -12.60 2.55
N GLY A 138 -19.67 -13.42 3.12
CA GLY A 138 -19.13 -14.63 2.50
C GLY A 138 -18.09 -14.38 1.40
N ILE A 139 -17.66 -13.13 1.23
CA ILE A 139 -16.71 -12.74 0.18
C ILE A 139 -15.28 -12.86 0.72
N THR A 140 -14.44 -13.68 0.10
CA THR A 140 -13.02 -13.79 0.50
C THR A 140 -12.29 -12.43 0.42
N THR A 141 -11.41 -12.11 1.37
CA THR A 141 -10.67 -10.83 1.46
C THR A 141 -10.12 -10.31 0.12
N TYR A 142 -9.55 -11.19 -0.71
CA TYR A 142 -9.04 -10.83 -2.03
C TYR A 142 -10.11 -10.18 -2.95
N ARG A 143 -11.39 -10.50 -2.75
CA ARG A 143 -12.55 -10.04 -3.51
C ARG A 143 -13.37 -8.94 -2.80
N THR A 144 -13.04 -8.55 -1.57
CA THR A 144 -13.72 -7.44 -0.87
C THR A 144 -13.24 -6.06 -1.34
N ALA A 145 -12.07 -5.99 -1.97
CA ALA A 145 -11.46 -4.77 -2.52
C ALA A 145 -12.44 -3.87 -3.30
N THR A 146 -12.60 -2.62 -2.85
CA THR A 146 -13.26 -1.55 -3.64
C THR A 146 -12.52 -1.32 -4.95
N VAL A 147 -11.18 -1.21 -4.89
CA VAL A 147 -10.31 -1.02 -6.06
C VAL A 147 -9.29 -2.15 -6.15
N ALA A 148 -9.17 -2.77 -7.33
CA ALA A 148 -8.20 -3.81 -7.64
C ALA A 148 -7.27 -3.36 -8.78
N ILE A 149 -6.00 -3.13 -8.45
CA ILE A 149 -4.96 -2.72 -9.40
C ILE A 149 -4.14 -3.94 -9.82
N ILE A 150 -4.08 -4.21 -11.13
CA ILE A 150 -3.43 -5.37 -11.76
C ILE A 150 -2.70 -4.97 -13.08
N GLY A 151 -2.82 -3.72 -13.52
CA GLY A 151 -2.07 -3.16 -14.64
C GLY A 151 -0.74 -2.61 -14.15
N ASP A 152 0.37 -3.17 -14.63
CA ASP A 152 1.74 -2.78 -14.25
C ASP A 152 2.02 -1.29 -14.58
N ASN A 153 2.91 -0.63 -13.82
CA ASN A 153 3.17 0.82 -13.92
C ASN A 153 1.93 1.73 -13.63
N PHE A 154 0.95 1.25 -12.85
CA PHE A 154 -0.21 2.07 -12.44
C PHE A 154 0.19 3.21 -11.48
N ILE A 155 -0.42 4.38 -11.65
CA ILE A 155 -0.22 5.53 -10.75
C ILE A 155 -1.56 6.11 -10.28
N ALA A 156 -1.66 6.45 -9.00
CA ALA A 156 -2.70 7.34 -8.48
C ALA A 156 -2.09 8.59 -7.84
N LYS A 157 -2.63 9.77 -8.16
CA LYS A 157 -2.32 11.06 -7.53
C LYS A 157 -3.60 11.70 -7.01
N ASN A 158 -3.59 12.26 -5.80
CA ASN A 158 -4.71 13.03 -5.22
C ASN A 158 -6.05 12.25 -5.14
N MET A 159 -6.02 10.93 -4.96
CA MET A 159 -7.22 10.07 -4.94
C MET A 159 -7.54 9.53 -3.54
N GLY A 160 -8.83 9.47 -3.20
CA GLY A 160 -9.36 8.74 -2.05
C GLY A 160 -9.91 7.38 -2.44
N PHE A 161 -9.72 6.38 -1.57
CA PHE A 161 -10.22 5.03 -1.74
C PHE A 161 -10.75 4.52 -0.39
N GLU A 162 -12.00 4.07 -0.34
CA GLU A 162 -12.62 3.63 0.92
C GLU A 162 -13.33 2.28 0.83
N ASN A 163 -13.34 1.55 1.94
CA ASN A 163 -14.30 0.48 2.19
C ASN A 163 -15.09 0.78 3.47
N THR A 164 -16.37 1.08 3.29
CA THR A 164 -17.31 1.57 4.30
C THR A 164 -18.01 0.46 5.09
N ALA A 165 -17.56 -0.81 4.94
CA ALA A 165 -18.18 -1.94 5.63
C ALA A 165 -18.18 -1.82 7.16
N GLY A 166 -17.15 -1.21 7.77
CA GLY A 166 -17.08 -1.02 9.22
C GLY A 166 -16.57 -2.23 10.02
N ALA A 167 -16.08 -1.98 11.24
CA ALA A 167 -15.43 -2.99 12.09
C ALA A 167 -16.27 -4.24 12.39
N LEU A 168 -17.61 -4.12 12.42
CA LEU A 168 -18.54 -5.23 12.67
C LEU A 168 -18.60 -6.28 11.54
N ASN A 169 -17.93 -6.02 10.41
CA ASN A 169 -18.04 -6.82 9.18
C ASN A 169 -16.72 -7.51 8.78
N TYR A 170 -15.71 -7.48 9.66
CA TYR A 170 -14.40 -8.14 9.50
C TYR A 170 -13.61 -7.59 8.29
N GLN A 171 -12.86 -8.43 7.57
CA GLN A 171 -11.93 -8.03 6.51
C GLN A 171 -12.64 -7.31 5.36
N ALA A 172 -12.27 -6.05 5.11
CA ALA A 172 -12.95 -5.16 4.17
C ALA A 172 -11.95 -4.25 3.45
N VAL A 173 -11.37 -4.76 2.36
CA VAL A 173 -10.27 -4.09 1.64
C VAL A 173 -10.78 -2.86 0.88
N ALA A 174 -10.09 -1.72 1.01
CA ALA A 174 -10.29 -0.54 0.18
C ALA A 174 -9.54 -0.68 -1.15
N VAL A 175 -8.23 -0.96 -1.10
CA VAL A 175 -7.39 -1.15 -2.30
C VAL A 175 -6.56 -2.43 -2.21
N ARG A 176 -6.53 -3.20 -3.29
CA ARG A 176 -5.59 -4.32 -3.48
C ARG A 176 -4.71 -4.08 -4.70
N VAL A 177 -3.40 -4.22 -4.53
CA VAL A 177 -2.39 -3.91 -5.56
C VAL A 177 -1.55 -5.14 -5.91
N LEU A 178 -1.68 -5.62 -7.14
CA LEU A 178 -0.83 -6.59 -7.83
C LEU A 178 -0.28 -5.94 -9.12
N SER A 179 0.38 -4.79 -8.98
CA SER A 179 1.04 -4.08 -10.08
C SER A 179 2.50 -3.89 -9.70
N ASP A 180 3.40 -4.28 -10.57
CA ASP A 180 4.81 -3.88 -10.43
C ASP A 180 4.97 -2.39 -10.77
N GLU A 181 5.96 -1.74 -10.16
CA GLU A 181 6.29 -0.32 -10.35
C GLU A 181 5.10 0.64 -10.15
N SER A 182 4.18 0.29 -9.25
CA SER A 182 3.01 1.13 -8.93
C SER A 182 3.33 2.26 -7.96
N ILE A 183 2.75 3.44 -8.18
CA ILE A 183 2.92 4.63 -7.32
C ILE A 183 1.59 5.17 -6.83
N PHE A 184 1.51 5.49 -5.54
CA PHE A 184 0.41 6.25 -4.95
C PHE A 184 0.98 7.51 -4.30
N TYR A 185 0.53 8.69 -4.72
CA TYR A 185 1.04 9.99 -4.26
C TYR A 185 -0.10 10.89 -3.76
N ASN A 186 0.00 11.37 -2.51
CA ASN A 186 -1.05 12.16 -1.87
C ASN A 186 -2.42 11.47 -1.97
N CYS A 187 -2.44 10.16 -1.67
CA CYS A 187 -3.62 9.31 -1.70
C CYS A 187 -4.11 8.99 -0.28
N ARG A 188 -5.41 8.75 -0.14
CA ARG A 188 -6.02 8.35 1.13
C ARG A 188 -6.71 7.00 1.00
N PHE A 189 -6.47 6.12 1.98
CA PHE A 189 -7.00 4.76 2.04
C PHE A 189 -7.75 4.59 3.36
N ASP A 190 -9.08 4.57 3.35
CA ASP A 190 -9.90 4.42 4.56
C ASP A 190 -10.59 3.06 4.65
N GLY A 191 -10.50 2.46 5.83
CA GLY A 191 -11.23 1.23 6.15
C GLY A 191 -11.24 0.96 7.64
N TYR A 192 -11.26 -0.32 7.98
CA TYR A 192 -11.12 -0.81 9.35
C TYR A 192 -10.13 -1.97 9.35
N GLN A 193 -10.62 -3.21 9.24
CA GLN A 193 -9.77 -4.38 9.09
C GLN A 193 -9.38 -4.61 7.62
N ASP A 194 -8.10 -4.92 7.37
CA ASP A 194 -7.55 -5.24 6.04
C ASP A 194 -7.64 -4.06 5.02
N THR A 195 -7.53 -2.78 5.43
CA THR A 195 -7.73 -1.61 4.54
C THR A 195 -6.92 -1.64 3.23
N LEU A 196 -5.59 -1.79 3.30
CA LEU A 196 -4.69 -1.74 2.14
C LEU A 196 -3.97 -3.09 1.99
N TYR A 197 -4.31 -3.79 0.91
CA TYR A 197 -3.71 -5.06 0.52
C TYR A 197 -2.59 -4.83 -0.51
N ALA A 198 -1.40 -4.49 -0.04
CA ALA A 198 -0.16 -4.40 -0.82
C ALA A 198 0.31 -5.84 -1.16
N HIS A 199 -0.37 -6.45 -2.13
CA HIS A 199 -0.41 -7.91 -2.30
C HIS A 199 0.89 -8.50 -2.85
N SER A 200 1.47 -7.94 -3.92
CA SER A 200 2.72 -8.43 -4.54
C SER A 200 3.38 -7.38 -5.44
N HIS A 201 4.63 -7.65 -5.87
CA HIS A 201 5.46 -6.79 -6.72
C HIS A 201 6.01 -5.52 -6.01
N ARG A 202 6.73 -4.66 -6.74
CA ARG A 202 7.34 -3.43 -6.22
C ARG A 202 6.33 -2.29 -6.19
N GLN A 203 6.22 -1.61 -5.05
CA GLN A 203 5.20 -0.56 -4.84
C GLN A 203 5.77 0.62 -4.04
N PHE A 204 5.39 1.84 -4.40
CA PHE A 204 5.80 3.07 -3.71
C PHE A 204 4.58 3.91 -3.31
N TYR A 205 4.50 4.25 -2.03
CA TYR A 205 3.45 5.09 -1.46
C TYR A 205 4.10 6.32 -0.86
N ARG A 206 3.69 7.52 -1.30
CA ARG A 206 4.31 8.80 -0.96
C ARG A 206 3.28 9.81 -0.48
N ASP A 207 3.53 10.41 0.68
CA ASP A 207 2.64 11.42 1.30
C ASP A 207 1.19 10.94 1.45
N CYS A 208 0.97 9.64 1.66
CA CYS A 208 -0.35 9.02 1.73
C CYS A 208 -0.86 8.90 3.18
N THR A 209 -2.18 8.91 3.37
CA THR A 209 -2.83 8.56 4.64
C THR A 209 -3.49 7.19 4.53
N ILE A 210 -3.15 6.27 5.43
CA ILE A 210 -3.72 4.92 5.47
C ILE A 210 -4.38 4.73 6.84
N THR A 211 -5.70 4.52 6.85
CA THR A 211 -6.53 4.49 8.07
C THR A 211 -7.13 3.10 8.30
N GLY A 212 -7.05 2.58 9.52
CA GLY A 212 -7.69 1.31 9.86
C GLY A 212 -7.43 0.83 11.29
N THR A 213 -7.76 -0.43 11.55
CA THR A 213 -7.74 -1.05 12.89
C THR A 213 -6.82 -2.26 12.93
N ILE A 214 -7.24 -3.37 12.31
CA ILE A 214 -6.57 -4.67 12.36
C ILE A 214 -5.92 -4.96 11.01
N ASP A 215 -4.62 -5.25 11.00
CA ASP A 215 -3.85 -5.66 9.82
C ASP A 215 -4.05 -4.70 8.63
N PHE A 216 -4.22 -3.40 8.92
CA PHE A 216 -4.76 -2.47 7.93
C PHE A 216 -3.76 -2.10 6.81
N LEU A 217 -2.49 -2.43 6.99
CA LEU A 217 -1.48 -2.56 5.94
C LEU A 217 -0.96 -4.01 5.92
N PHE A 218 -1.38 -4.80 4.92
CA PHE A 218 -1.04 -6.23 4.82
C PHE A 218 -0.76 -6.68 3.39
N GLY A 219 -0.11 -7.85 3.27
CA GLY A 219 0.23 -8.45 1.98
C GLY A 219 1.70 -8.81 1.85
N ASP A 220 2.14 -9.06 0.62
CA ASP A 220 3.42 -9.69 0.29
C ASP A 220 4.12 -8.97 -0.87
N ALA A 221 3.93 -7.66 -0.96
CA ALA A 221 4.70 -6.79 -1.84
C ALA A 221 6.12 -6.54 -1.30
N ALA A 222 7.00 -6.07 -2.17
CA ALA A 222 8.15 -5.25 -1.79
C ALA A 222 7.68 -3.79 -1.84
N ALA A 223 7.15 -3.28 -0.73
CA ALA A 223 6.48 -1.98 -0.71
C ALA A 223 7.15 -1.00 0.25
N VAL A 224 7.44 0.19 -0.25
CA VAL A 224 7.98 1.30 0.54
C VAL A 224 6.91 2.36 0.72
N PHE A 225 6.70 2.77 1.96
CA PHE A 225 5.82 3.85 2.38
C PHE A 225 6.70 4.98 2.89
N GLN A 226 6.74 6.10 2.16
CA GLN A 226 7.62 7.23 2.46
C GLN A 226 6.80 8.46 2.84
N ASN A 227 7.10 9.07 3.99
CA ASN A 227 6.39 10.22 4.57
C ASN A 227 4.86 10.02 4.66
N CYS A 228 4.42 8.79 4.92
CA CYS A 228 2.99 8.44 5.00
C CYS A 228 2.48 8.53 6.44
N THR A 229 1.19 8.87 6.60
CA THR A 229 0.50 8.81 7.90
C THR A 229 -0.21 7.47 8.04
N LEU A 230 0.14 6.70 9.07
CA LEU A 230 -0.54 5.46 9.45
C LEU A 230 -1.46 5.76 10.63
N LEU A 231 -2.76 5.83 10.36
CA LEU A 231 -3.75 6.40 11.26
C LEU A 231 -4.61 5.27 11.88
N VAL A 232 -4.37 5.02 13.16
CA VAL A 232 -5.10 4.00 13.94
C VAL A 232 -6.50 4.52 14.29
N ARG A 233 -7.51 3.81 13.82
CA ARG A 233 -8.94 4.02 14.09
C ARG A 233 -9.39 3.23 15.32
N LYS A 234 -10.50 3.64 15.93
CA LYS A 234 -11.14 2.89 17.01
C LYS A 234 -11.65 1.52 16.53
N PRO A 235 -11.23 0.41 17.16
CA PRO A 235 -11.74 -0.93 16.84
C PRO A 235 -13.01 -1.26 17.63
N LEU A 236 -13.47 -2.52 17.57
CA LEU A 236 -14.45 -3.01 18.55
C LEU A 236 -13.78 -3.15 19.92
N ALA A 237 -14.58 -3.15 20.99
CA ALA A 237 -14.07 -3.25 22.36
C ALA A 237 -13.14 -4.48 22.55
N ASN A 238 -12.00 -4.25 23.22
CA ASN A 238 -10.97 -5.25 23.53
C ASN A 238 -10.27 -5.88 22.30
N GLN A 239 -10.39 -5.29 21.11
CA GLN A 239 -9.54 -5.64 19.97
C GLN A 239 -8.22 -4.85 19.99
N ALA A 240 -7.13 -5.52 19.66
CA ALA A 240 -5.84 -4.86 19.38
C ALA A 240 -5.79 -4.32 17.95
N CYS A 241 -4.96 -3.30 17.72
CA CYS A 241 -4.76 -2.66 16.41
C CYS A 241 -3.32 -2.86 15.86
N PRO A 242 -2.96 -4.06 15.36
CA PRO A 242 -1.70 -4.24 14.63
C PRO A 242 -1.76 -3.49 13.29
N ILE A 243 -0.79 -2.59 13.08
CA ILE A 243 -0.69 -1.75 11.88
C ILE A 243 -0.27 -2.58 10.67
N THR A 244 0.84 -3.32 10.77
CA THR A 244 1.36 -4.13 9.66
C THR A 244 1.16 -5.64 9.84
N ALA A 245 0.86 -6.33 8.73
CA ALA A 245 0.76 -7.78 8.69
C ALA A 245 1.40 -8.35 7.40
N HIS A 246 2.74 -8.36 7.36
CA HIS A 246 3.47 -8.80 6.16
C HIS A 246 3.42 -10.33 5.97
N GLY A 247 3.22 -10.76 4.73
CA GLY A 247 2.81 -12.11 4.30
C GLY A 247 3.90 -12.99 3.68
N ARG A 248 5.18 -12.66 3.84
CA ARG A 248 6.29 -13.44 3.29
C ARG A 248 6.32 -14.90 3.78
N LYS A 249 6.40 -15.85 2.84
CA LYS A 249 6.32 -17.30 3.08
C LYS A 249 7.63 -18.04 2.84
N ASP A 250 8.57 -17.45 2.13
CA ASP A 250 9.86 -18.04 1.82
C ASP A 250 10.99 -17.07 2.19
N PRO A 251 12.07 -17.51 2.86
CA PRO A 251 13.17 -16.62 3.24
C PRO A 251 13.86 -15.97 2.02
N ARG A 252 13.76 -16.58 0.83
CA ARG A 252 14.34 -16.09 -0.43
C ARG A 252 13.47 -15.03 -1.13
N GLU A 253 12.22 -14.87 -0.74
CA GLU A 253 11.37 -13.77 -1.25
C GLU A 253 12.02 -12.42 -0.83
N SER A 254 12.29 -11.55 -1.80
CA SER A 254 12.83 -10.21 -1.53
C SER A 254 11.82 -9.29 -0.82
N THR A 255 10.54 -9.66 -0.86
CA THR A 255 9.36 -8.95 -0.33
C THR A 255 9.49 -8.54 1.14
N GLY A 256 8.68 -7.55 1.53
CA GLY A 256 8.73 -6.88 2.82
C GLY A 256 8.12 -5.48 2.74
N PHE A 257 7.75 -4.93 3.89
CA PHE A 257 7.37 -3.53 4.01
C PHE A 257 8.49 -2.70 4.60
N VAL A 258 8.70 -1.50 4.05
CA VAL A 258 9.56 -0.46 4.63
C VAL A 258 8.69 0.76 4.91
N LEU A 259 8.64 1.20 6.15
CA LEU A 259 8.04 2.47 6.56
C LEU A 259 9.18 3.46 6.79
N GLN A 260 9.28 4.52 5.97
CA GLN A 260 10.37 5.50 6.03
C GLN A 260 9.84 6.92 6.24
N GLY A 261 10.30 7.60 7.29
CA GLY A 261 9.87 8.99 7.57
C GLY A 261 8.38 9.11 7.85
N CYS A 262 7.70 8.00 8.17
CA CYS A 262 6.26 7.98 8.37
C CYS A 262 5.86 8.62 9.71
N THR A 263 4.58 8.90 9.87
CA THR A 263 3.99 9.25 11.17
C THR A 263 2.94 8.21 11.55
N ILE A 264 3.14 7.53 12.67
CA ILE A 264 2.08 6.73 13.30
C ILE A 264 1.23 7.68 14.16
N ALA A 265 -0.09 7.65 13.97
CA ALA A 265 -1.04 8.53 14.64
C ALA A 265 -2.32 7.76 15.02
N GLY A 266 -3.18 8.35 15.85
CA GLY A 266 -4.48 7.79 16.22
C GLY A 266 -5.61 8.80 16.01
N GLU A 267 -6.77 8.33 15.57
CA GLU A 267 -8.00 9.15 15.56
C GLU A 267 -8.42 9.48 17.01
N ALA A 268 -9.12 10.59 17.21
CA ALA A 268 -9.44 11.09 18.56
C ALA A 268 -10.26 10.10 19.40
N ASP A 269 -11.09 9.27 18.76
CA ASP A 269 -11.89 8.24 19.42
C ASP A 269 -11.10 6.94 19.68
N TYR A 270 -10.03 6.67 18.92
CA TYR A 270 -9.03 5.65 19.24
C TYR A 270 -8.22 6.06 20.48
N LEU A 271 -7.74 7.30 20.52
CA LEU A 271 -6.96 7.81 21.65
C LEU A 271 -7.74 7.72 22.98
N ALA A 272 -9.07 7.87 22.94
CA ALA A 272 -9.97 7.69 24.07
C ALA A 272 -10.14 6.22 24.54
N VAL A 273 -9.62 5.22 23.80
CA VAL A 273 -9.66 3.79 24.17
C VAL A 273 -8.28 3.10 24.13
N LYS A 274 -7.20 3.86 23.93
CA LYS A 274 -5.85 3.31 23.65
C LYS A 274 -5.35 2.31 24.70
N GLU A 275 -5.70 2.54 25.97
CA GLU A 275 -5.34 1.68 27.11
C GLU A 275 -6.00 0.29 27.07
N THR A 276 -7.20 0.17 26.50
CA THR A 276 -7.94 -1.10 26.36
C THR A 276 -7.80 -1.74 24.97
N SER A 277 -7.37 -0.96 23.98
CA SER A 277 -7.28 -1.36 22.58
C SER A 277 -5.85 -1.12 22.05
N LYS A 278 -4.85 -1.78 22.65
CA LYS A 278 -3.42 -1.64 22.29
C LYS A 278 -3.21 -1.71 20.77
N ALA A 279 -2.57 -0.70 20.19
CA ALA A 279 -2.00 -0.78 18.85
C ALA A 279 -0.60 -1.41 18.87
N TYR A 280 -0.17 -1.98 17.74
CA TYR A 280 1.16 -2.56 17.58
C TYR A 280 1.73 -2.22 16.21
N LEU A 281 3.05 -2.17 16.09
CA LEU A 281 3.76 -1.94 14.82
C LEU A 281 3.43 -3.03 13.78
N GLY A 282 3.20 -4.27 14.24
CA GLY A 282 2.66 -5.33 13.39
C GLY A 282 2.60 -6.71 14.04
N ARG A 283 2.35 -7.72 13.20
CA ARG A 283 2.39 -9.16 13.55
C ARG A 283 2.67 -10.08 12.34
N PRO A 284 3.30 -11.25 12.55
CA PRO A 284 3.77 -12.11 11.45
C PRO A 284 2.64 -12.93 10.84
N TRP A 285 1.93 -12.38 9.84
CA TRP A 285 0.88 -13.11 9.13
C TRP A 285 1.39 -14.40 8.49
N LYS A 286 2.67 -14.46 8.11
CA LYS A 286 3.34 -15.65 7.58
C LYS A 286 4.75 -15.78 8.17
N GLU A 287 5.33 -16.97 8.06
CA GLU A 287 6.49 -17.42 8.84
C GLU A 287 7.74 -16.55 8.71
N TYR A 288 7.97 -15.95 7.54
CA TYR A 288 9.16 -15.14 7.24
C TYR A 288 8.86 -13.64 7.13
N SER A 289 7.73 -13.19 7.71
CA SER A 289 7.21 -11.81 7.69
C SER A 289 8.31 -10.75 7.83
N LYS A 290 8.32 -9.74 6.94
CA LYS A 290 9.36 -8.71 6.91
C LYS A 290 8.75 -7.30 6.97
N THR A 291 9.10 -6.56 8.01
CA THR A 291 8.71 -5.15 8.20
C THR A 291 9.89 -4.37 8.80
N ILE A 292 10.36 -3.36 8.09
CA ILE A 292 11.37 -2.42 8.56
C ILE A 292 10.67 -1.08 8.82
N ILE A 293 10.93 -0.46 9.97
CA ILE A 293 10.37 0.85 10.34
C ILE A 293 11.55 1.77 10.64
N MET A 294 11.75 2.78 9.81
CA MET A 294 12.89 3.68 9.95
C MET A 294 12.52 5.16 9.80
N GLU A 295 13.27 6.02 10.49
CA GLU A 295 13.11 7.49 10.48
C GLU A 295 11.69 7.97 10.85
N THR A 296 10.88 7.08 11.44
CA THR A 296 9.43 7.21 11.59
C THR A 296 9.07 7.71 12.99
N PHE A 297 8.06 8.58 13.09
CA PHE A 297 7.51 9.02 14.37
C PHE A 297 6.57 7.96 14.97
N ILE A 298 6.85 7.53 16.19
CA ILE A 298 6.12 6.51 16.94
C ILE A 298 5.54 7.13 18.23
N PRO A 299 4.20 7.17 18.39
CA PRO A 299 3.51 7.82 19.50
C PRO A 299 3.46 6.95 20.76
N ASP A 300 3.05 7.55 21.88
CA ASP A 300 3.09 6.97 23.23
C ASP A 300 2.20 5.73 23.41
N PHE A 301 1.17 5.58 22.57
CA PHE A 301 0.22 4.47 22.62
C PHE A 301 0.74 3.18 21.99
N ILE A 302 1.90 3.21 21.31
CA ILE A 302 2.60 1.99 20.90
C ILE A 302 3.31 1.46 22.16
N PRO A 303 2.91 0.28 22.68
CA PRO A 303 3.38 -0.21 23.97
C PRO A 303 4.85 -0.64 23.89
N GLY A 304 5.51 -0.83 25.04
CA GLY A 304 6.93 -1.17 25.11
C GLY A 304 7.30 -2.37 24.24
N GLU A 305 6.44 -3.39 24.24
CA GLU A 305 6.52 -4.61 23.42
C GLU A 305 6.73 -4.31 21.92
N GLY A 306 6.11 -3.24 21.40
CA GLY A 306 6.12 -2.77 20.01
C GLY A 306 5.36 -3.67 19.03
N TRP A 307 5.63 -4.97 19.06
CA TRP A 307 5.13 -5.97 18.11
C TRP A 307 4.24 -6.99 18.82
N SER A 308 3.30 -7.60 18.07
CA SER A 308 2.38 -8.61 18.61
C SER A 308 2.55 -9.96 17.91
N PRO A 309 2.43 -11.09 18.62
CA PRO A 309 2.51 -12.41 17.99
C PRO A 309 1.27 -12.65 17.12
N TRP A 310 1.42 -13.43 16.05
CA TRP A 310 0.27 -13.86 15.24
C TRP A 310 -0.55 -14.95 15.98
N GLN A 311 0.13 -16.03 16.40
CA GLN A 311 -0.46 -17.09 17.22
C GLN A 311 0.65 -17.87 17.93
N GLY A 312 0.72 -17.77 19.26
CA GLY A 312 1.80 -18.38 20.05
C GLY A 312 3.18 -17.98 19.51
N ASN A 313 4.05 -18.96 19.32
CA ASN A 313 5.42 -18.76 18.81
C ASN A 313 5.54 -18.78 17.28
N PHE A 314 4.44 -18.74 16.53
CA PHE A 314 4.48 -18.81 15.07
C PHE A 314 5.29 -17.65 14.45
N GLY A 315 6.31 -18.00 13.66
CA GLY A 315 7.15 -17.07 12.91
C GLY A 315 8.13 -16.24 13.75
N LEU A 316 8.11 -16.34 15.08
CA LEU A 316 8.85 -15.39 15.95
C LEU A 316 10.37 -15.45 15.78
N ASP A 317 10.92 -16.60 15.39
CA ASP A 317 12.36 -16.79 15.21
C ASP A 317 12.84 -16.51 13.76
N THR A 318 11.93 -16.68 12.80
CA THR A 318 12.14 -16.64 11.34
C THR A 318 11.73 -15.33 10.67
N LEU A 319 10.91 -14.51 11.34
CA LEU A 319 10.54 -13.18 10.87
C LEU A 319 11.75 -12.22 10.85
N PHE A 320 11.58 -11.07 10.22
CA PHE A 320 12.58 -10.02 10.12
C PHE A 320 11.91 -8.67 10.41
N TYR A 321 11.90 -8.26 11.68
CA TYR A 321 11.43 -6.94 12.10
C TYR A 321 12.57 -6.08 12.61
N SER A 322 12.62 -4.82 12.21
CA SER A 322 13.66 -3.88 12.62
C SER A 322 13.14 -2.45 12.77
N GLU A 323 13.74 -1.71 13.69
CA GLU A 323 13.43 -0.32 14.04
C GLU A 323 14.72 0.50 14.08
N VAL A 324 14.86 1.51 13.21
CA VAL A 324 16.12 2.27 13.02
C VAL A 324 15.87 3.77 12.92
N ARG A 325 16.57 4.60 13.71
CA ARG A 325 16.43 6.07 13.74
C ARG A 325 14.99 6.60 13.96
N ASN A 326 14.10 5.79 14.54
CA ASN A 326 12.72 6.21 14.84
C ASN A 326 12.69 7.27 15.96
N THR A 327 11.65 8.11 15.96
CA THR A 327 11.51 9.25 16.88
C THR A 327 10.16 9.23 17.59
N GLY A 328 9.99 10.08 18.61
CA GLY A 328 8.76 10.13 19.41
C GLY A 328 8.75 9.16 20.61
N PRO A 329 7.78 9.32 21.53
CA PRO A 329 7.79 8.65 22.83
C PRO A 329 7.65 7.12 22.77
N GLY A 330 7.05 6.56 21.72
CA GLY A 330 6.93 5.12 21.53
C GLY A 330 8.14 4.44 20.86
N ALA A 331 9.14 5.21 20.40
CA ALA A 331 10.30 4.68 19.66
C ALA A 331 11.38 4.01 20.54
N ALA A 332 11.21 4.01 21.87
CA ALA A 332 12.18 3.43 22.80
C ALA A 332 12.23 1.89 22.69
N VAL A 333 13.27 1.35 22.04
CA VAL A 333 13.41 -0.09 21.77
C VAL A 333 13.76 -0.96 22.99
N ALA A 334 14.04 -0.38 24.16
CA ALA A 334 14.58 -1.09 25.32
C ALA A 334 13.64 -2.18 25.90
N ASN A 335 12.33 -1.98 25.77
CA ASN A 335 11.29 -2.90 26.29
C ASN A 335 10.62 -3.75 25.20
N ARG A 336 11.19 -3.79 23.99
CA ARG A 336 10.67 -4.56 22.86
C ARG A 336 10.73 -6.06 23.14
N VAL A 337 9.83 -6.80 22.48
CA VAL A 337 9.82 -8.26 22.50
C VAL A 337 11.18 -8.85 22.11
N THR A 338 11.62 -9.89 22.81
CA THR A 338 12.97 -10.47 22.68
C THR A 338 13.04 -11.64 21.70
N TRP A 339 12.23 -11.64 20.64
CA TRP A 339 12.18 -12.74 19.68
C TRP A 339 13.43 -12.77 18.79
N GLN A 340 13.89 -13.95 18.37
CA GLN A 340 15.06 -14.07 17.49
C GLN A 340 14.85 -13.39 16.12
N GLY A 341 13.60 -13.21 15.68
CA GLY A 341 13.23 -12.45 14.49
C GLY A 341 13.40 -10.93 14.59
N ILE A 342 13.53 -10.34 15.79
CA ILE A 342 13.82 -8.92 15.94
C ILE A 342 15.29 -8.67 15.61
N LYS A 343 15.56 -7.91 14.55
CA LYS A 343 16.90 -7.64 14.03
C LYS A 343 17.34 -6.22 14.39
N LYS A 344 18.52 -6.10 15.00
CA LYS A 344 19.23 -4.83 15.15
C LYS A 344 20.16 -4.70 13.94
N LEU A 345 19.86 -3.78 13.04
CA LEU A 345 20.67 -3.53 11.85
C LEU A 345 21.66 -2.40 12.13
N SER A 346 22.86 -2.54 11.58
CA SER A 346 23.86 -1.47 11.48
C SER A 346 23.42 -0.38 10.50
N GLU A 347 24.12 0.77 10.54
CA GLU A 347 23.87 1.88 9.62
C GLU A 347 24.24 1.54 8.17
N GLU A 348 25.12 0.56 7.99
CA GLU A 348 25.51 -0.04 6.71
C GLU A 348 24.42 -1.00 6.19
N GLU A 349 23.89 -1.90 7.04
CA GLU A 349 22.84 -2.86 6.65
C GLU A 349 21.50 -2.19 6.32
N ILE A 350 21.14 -1.10 7.02
CA ILE A 350 19.86 -0.41 6.79
C ILE A 350 19.82 0.32 5.43
N VAL A 351 20.97 0.58 4.79
CA VAL A 351 21.04 1.14 3.42
C VAL A 351 20.34 0.24 2.39
N GLU A 352 20.41 -1.09 2.51
CA GLU A 352 19.76 -1.99 1.54
C GLU A 352 18.22 -1.99 1.63
N TYR A 353 17.65 -1.39 2.69
CA TYR A 353 16.21 -1.16 2.83
C TYR A 353 15.77 0.25 2.39
N THR A 354 16.70 1.10 1.95
CA THR A 354 16.36 2.40 1.36
C THR A 354 15.66 2.24 0.01
N PRO A 355 14.81 3.21 -0.41
CA PRO A 355 14.02 3.09 -1.64
C PRO A 355 14.82 2.82 -2.91
N ALA A 356 16.02 3.40 -3.04
CA ALA A 356 16.90 3.18 -4.18
C ALA A 356 17.40 1.73 -4.27
N LYS A 357 17.76 1.11 -3.14
CA LYS A 357 18.20 -0.29 -3.10
C LYS A 357 17.04 -1.28 -3.13
N TYR A 358 16.08 -1.11 -2.21
CA TYR A 358 15.12 -2.14 -1.86
C TYR A 358 14.09 -2.44 -2.95
N ILE A 359 13.59 -1.38 -3.61
CA ILE A 359 12.62 -1.47 -4.72
C ILE A 359 13.20 -0.97 -6.05
N GLN A 360 14.53 -0.76 -6.12
CA GLN A 360 15.23 -0.25 -7.31
C GLN A 360 14.65 1.10 -7.77
N GLY A 361 14.27 1.96 -6.81
CA GLY A 361 13.39 3.11 -7.05
C GLY A 361 13.94 4.14 -8.05
N ASP A 362 15.27 4.30 -8.12
CA ASP A 362 15.93 5.21 -9.05
C ASP A 362 15.62 4.91 -10.53
N ASP A 363 15.40 3.63 -10.88
CA ASP A 363 15.15 3.20 -12.26
C ASP A 363 13.70 3.42 -12.71
N TRP A 364 12.75 3.77 -11.82
CA TRP A 364 11.34 3.93 -12.20
C TRP A 364 10.54 5.05 -11.52
N ILE A 365 10.97 5.61 -10.38
CA ILE A 365 10.23 6.65 -9.65
C ILE A 365 10.58 8.09 -10.12
N PRO A 366 11.85 8.52 -10.22
CA PRO A 366 12.21 9.91 -10.53
C PRO A 366 11.60 10.42 -11.85
N GLY A 367 11.58 9.55 -12.86
CA GLY A 367 11.01 9.87 -14.18
C GLY A 367 9.51 10.14 -14.19
N LYS A 368 8.76 9.67 -13.18
CA LYS A 368 7.32 9.92 -13.08
C LYS A 368 7.01 11.30 -12.49
N GLY A 369 7.92 11.89 -11.70
CA GLY A 369 7.70 13.20 -11.09
C GLY A 369 6.87 13.18 -9.81
N VAL A 370 7.13 12.21 -8.93
CA VAL A 370 6.61 12.14 -7.55
C VAL A 370 7.77 12.46 -6.59
N PRO A 371 7.54 13.17 -5.47
CA PRO A 371 8.58 13.40 -4.46
C PRO A 371 9.19 12.08 -3.99
N TYR A 372 10.52 12.01 -3.98
CA TYR A 372 11.24 10.77 -3.78
C TYR A 372 12.60 11.05 -3.14
N THR A 373 12.82 10.45 -1.96
CA THR A 373 14.12 10.43 -1.29
C THR A 373 14.75 9.06 -1.53
N PRO A 374 15.87 8.92 -2.26
CA PRO A 374 16.41 7.61 -2.64
C PRO A 374 17.06 6.86 -1.48
N GLY A 375 17.73 7.59 -0.58
CA GLY A 375 18.34 7.11 0.64
C GLY A 375 17.58 7.55 1.89
N PHE A 376 18.32 7.79 2.98
CA PHE A 376 17.80 8.37 4.22
C PHE A 376 17.32 9.81 4.07
N PHE A 377 16.38 10.22 4.92
CA PHE A 377 16.08 11.64 5.12
C PHE A 377 17.28 12.29 5.81
N ALA A 378 17.83 13.35 5.20
CA ALA A 378 19.08 13.97 5.66
C ALA A 378 18.94 14.45 7.11
N GLY A 379 19.69 13.82 8.02
CA GLY A 379 19.75 14.21 9.42
C GLY A 379 20.30 15.63 9.56
N ASN A 380 19.86 16.34 10.59
CA ASN A 380 20.32 17.69 10.91
C ASN A 380 21.74 17.68 11.52
N GLY A 381 22.72 17.20 10.75
CA GLY A 381 24.07 16.87 11.18
C GLY A 381 25.12 17.38 10.20
N SER A 382 25.76 18.49 10.58
CA SER A 382 27.02 19.04 10.06
C SER A 382 27.37 18.76 8.59
N ALA A 383 27.07 19.73 7.71
CA ALA A 383 27.75 19.83 6.42
C ALA A 383 29.21 20.28 6.63
N THR A 384 30.09 19.33 6.98
CA THR A 384 31.54 19.58 7.04
C THR A 384 32.06 19.84 5.62
N GLY A 385 32.18 21.12 5.26
CA GLY A 385 32.56 21.52 3.91
C GLY A 385 33.95 21.04 3.51
N ALA A 386 34.01 20.16 2.50
CA ALA A 386 35.23 19.95 1.74
C ALA A 386 35.49 21.20 0.89
N GLY A 387 36.51 21.98 1.26
CA GLY A 387 36.80 23.27 0.64
C GLY A 387 37.30 23.13 -0.81
N SER A 388 36.83 24.03 -1.69
CA SER A 388 37.50 24.32 -2.96
C SER A 388 38.36 25.56 -2.78
N SER A 389 39.63 25.49 -3.20
CA SER A 389 40.62 26.54 -2.96
C SER A 389 40.89 27.40 -4.20
N ASN A 390 41.28 28.65 -3.94
CA ASN A 390 41.91 29.60 -4.86
C ASN A 390 41.15 30.02 -6.14
N SER A 391 40.74 31.29 -6.14
CA SER A 391 41.22 32.19 -7.20
C SER A 391 41.63 33.52 -6.57
N THR A 392 42.77 34.06 -6.99
CA THR A 392 43.39 35.25 -6.40
C THR A 392 43.38 36.40 -7.40
N THR A 393 42.75 37.53 -7.04
CA THR A 393 43.02 38.81 -7.70
C THR A 393 43.11 39.92 -6.66
N THR A 394 44.14 40.76 -6.78
CA THR A 394 44.42 41.92 -5.92
C THR A 394 43.48 43.10 -6.23
N GLY A 395 43.07 43.85 -5.21
CA GLY A 395 42.31 45.11 -5.38
C GLY A 395 43.20 46.36 -5.33
N SER A 396 42.58 47.54 -5.48
CA SER A 396 43.24 48.84 -5.28
C SER A 396 42.24 50.00 -5.07
N SER A 397 42.50 50.80 -4.03
CA SER A 397 42.20 52.24 -3.88
C SER A 397 40.77 52.80 -4.08
N GLU A 398 40.14 53.12 -2.95
CA GLU A 398 39.36 54.36 -2.71
C GLU A 398 40.23 55.63 -2.95
N PRO A 399 39.68 56.88 -3.08
CA PRO A 399 38.74 57.56 -2.15
C PRO A 399 37.54 58.26 -2.84
N GLY A 400 36.56 58.88 -2.18
CA GLY A 400 36.25 59.02 -0.73
C GLY A 400 35.93 60.49 -0.34
N SER A 401 34.86 60.74 0.46
CA SER A 401 34.61 62.02 1.18
C SER A 401 33.41 61.95 2.15
N THR A 402 33.56 62.49 3.37
CA THR A 402 32.58 63.24 4.24
C THR A 402 31.07 62.91 4.22
N ASN A 403 30.32 62.90 5.34
CA ASN A 403 30.57 63.49 6.67
C ASN A 403 29.71 62.83 7.78
N SER A 404 29.94 63.22 9.05
CA SER A 404 29.03 62.97 10.18
C SER A 404 27.74 63.84 10.10
N THR A 405 26.71 63.78 10.96
CA THR A 405 26.72 63.66 12.44
C THR A 405 25.31 63.45 13.05
N THR A 406 25.25 62.94 14.31
CA THR A 406 24.23 63.14 15.38
C THR A 406 22.74 62.70 15.25
N GLY A 407 22.32 61.92 16.26
CA GLY A 407 21.02 62.01 16.97
C GLY A 407 19.79 61.34 16.33
N SER A 408 18.68 61.07 17.04
CA SER A 408 18.44 60.76 18.48
C SER A 408 16.92 60.55 18.67
N ASP A 409 16.52 59.70 19.63
CA ASP A 409 15.17 59.60 20.24
C ASP A 409 13.93 59.32 19.37
N SER A 410 13.52 58.04 19.39
CA SER A 410 12.30 57.47 19.98
C SER A 410 10.92 58.22 20.01
N PRO A 411 9.78 57.49 20.08
CA PRO A 411 8.52 57.94 19.46
C PRO A 411 7.33 58.15 20.41
N ALA A 412 6.22 58.71 19.90
CA ALA A 412 4.89 58.58 20.50
C ALA A 412 3.70 58.81 19.53
N ALA A 413 2.56 58.22 19.90
CA ALA A 413 1.17 58.60 19.56
C ALA A 413 0.56 58.35 18.16
N ALA A 414 -0.73 57.99 18.21
CA ALA A 414 -1.77 57.93 17.18
C ALA A 414 -3.09 58.37 17.85
N PRO A 415 -4.31 58.27 17.27
CA PRO A 415 -4.71 58.08 15.87
C PRO A 415 -5.63 59.23 15.38
N GLY A 416 -6.26 59.09 14.22
CA GLY A 416 -7.33 59.99 13.76
C GLY A 416 -8.29 59.33 12.76
N ALA A 417 -9.58 59.60 12.88
CA ALA A 417 -10.63 59.09 11.99
C ALA A 417 -11.69 60.17 11.72
N SER A 418 -12.37 60.08 10.57
CA SER A 418 -13.50 60.94 10.19
C SER A 418 -14.61 60.11 9.54
N ALA A 419 -15.87 60.50 9.80
CA ALA A 419 -17.09 59.89 9.27
C ALA A 419 -17.91 60.94 8.48
N VAL A 420 -19.26 60.96 8.64
CA VAL A 420 -20.28 61.89 8.04
C VAL A 420 -20.85 61.39 6.69
N THR A 421 -22.17 61.27 6.43
CA THR A 421 -23.47 61.24 7.19
C THR A 421 -24.54 60.53 6.27
N GLU A 422 -25.86 60.38 6.51
CA GLU A 422 -26.78 60.85 7.57
C GLU A 422 -27.93 59.86 7.95
N SER A 423 -28.98 59.77 7.13
CA SER A 423 -30.37 59.42 7.52
C SER A 423 -31.16 58.89 6.30
N GLY A 424 -32.36 58.26 6.38
CA GLY A 424 -33.28 57.89 7.46
C GLY A 424 -34.54 57.23 6.83
N LEU A 425 -35.70 56.98 7.46
CA LEU A 425 -36.11 56.95 8.88
C LEU A 425 -37.55 56.34 8.95
N GLY A 426 -37.93 55.53 9.95
CA GLY A 426 -39.33 55.05 10.10
C GLY A 426 -39.56 53.87 11.07
N SER A 427 -40.64 53.94 11.87
CA SER A 427 -41.11 52.94 12.87
C SER A 427 -42.53 53.34 13.36
N PRO A 428 -43.24 52.63 14.28
CA PRO A 428 -43.08 51.27 14.84
C PRO A 428 -44.41 50.44 14.85
N SER A 429 -44.41 49.20 15.41
CA SER A 429 -45.54 48.61 16.19
C SER A 429 -45.09 47.30 16.89
N ALA A 430 -45.91 46.72 17.79
CA ALA A 430 -45.41 45.74 18.78
C ALA A 430 -46.37 44.61 19.24
N THR A 431 -45.77 43.45 19.57
CA THR A 431 -46.23 42.34 20.47
C THR A 431 -47.47 41.48 20.03
N PRO A 432 -47.92 40.45 20.79
CA PRO A 432 -47.35 39.08 20.69
C PRO A 432 -48.38 37.92 20.69
N SER A 433 -47.94 36.66 20.57
CA SER A 433 -48.66 35.50 21.15
C SER A 433 -47.78 34.24 21.31
N ALA A 434 -48.26 33.25 22.07
CA ALA A 434 -47.62 31.96 22.36
C ALA A 434 -48.57 30.77 22.10
N SER A 435 -48.09 29.52 22.24
CA SER A 435 -48.91 28.30 22.11
C SER A 435 -48.55 27.22 23.16
N PRO A 436 -49.48 26.32 23.58
CA PRO A 436 -49.37 25.55 24.84
C PRO A 436 -49.23 24.01 24.68
N THR A 437 -49.40 23.26 25.79
CA THR A 437 -49.02 21.84 25.99
C THR A 437 -50.16 20.92 26.51
N ALA A 438 -49.90 19.59 26.58
CA ALA A 438 -50.69 18.49 27.23
C ALA A 438 -52.00 18.05 26.52
N SER A 439 -52.63 16.87 26.74
CA SER A 439 -52.48 15.66 27.61
C SER A 439 -53.23 14.45 26.94
N PRO A 440 -53.53 13.23 27.49
CA PRO A 440 -53.30 12.59 28.81
C PRO A 440 -52.65 11.16 28.71
N SER A 441 -53.15 10.11 29.41
CA SER A 441 -52.58 8.72 29.45
C SER A 441 -53.57 7.63 30.00
N ALA A 442 -53.09 6.36 30.13
CA ALA A 442 -53.64 5.15 30.82
C ALA A 442 -54.77 4.32 30.14
N SER A 443 -55.13 3.05 30.48
CA SER A 443 -54.47 1.78 30.98
C SER A 443 -55.60 0.72 31.24
N PRO A 444 -55.40 -0.62 31.24
CA PRO A 444 -55.18 -1.39 32.51
C PRO A 444 -54.51 -2.81 32.43
N SER A 445 -54.19 -3.41 33.60
CA SER A 445 -53.99 -4.88 33.88
C SER A 445 -52.73 -5.61 33.32
N ALA A 446 -52.28 -6.80 33.80
CA ALA A 446 -52.44 -7.56 35.07
C ALA A 446 -51.36 -8.71 35.20
N THR A 447 -51.39 -9.53 36.27
CA THR A 447 -50.49 -10.68 36.63
C THR A 447 -51.31 -11.81 37.33
N PRO A 448 -50.88 -13.10 37.51
CA PRO A 448 -49.58 -13.66 37.99
C PRO A 448 -49.10 -14.93 37.19
N SER A 449 -48.19 -15.86 37.60
CA SER A 449 -47.58 -16.24 38.90
C SER A 449 -46.30 -17.12 38.81
N ALA A 450 -45.54 -17.19 39.92
CA ALA A 450 -44.61 -18.25 40.39
C ALA A 450 -43.29 -18.64 39.66
N SER A 451 -42.23 -18.85 40.49
CA SER A 451 -40.86 -19.35 40.19
C SER A 451 -40.73 -20.88 40.49
N PRO A 452 -39.57 -21.61 40.51
CA PRO A 452 -38.14 -21.18 40.59
C PRO A 452 -37.04 -22.01 39.84
N SER A 453 -35.77 -21.56 39.96
CA SER A 453 -34.56 -22.33 40.36
C SER A 453 -33.32 -22.44 39.42
N ALA A 454 -32.18 -21.99 39.98
CA ALA A 454 -30.79 -22.49 39.88
C ALA A 454 -29.97 -22.59 38.56
N SER A 455 -28.80 -21.91 38.60
CA SER A 455 -27.48 -22.30 38.07
C SER A 455 -27.16 -22.28 36.56
N PRO A 456 -25.88 -22.15 36.15
CA PRO A 456 -24.69 -21.62 36.86
C PRO A 456 -23.97 -20.48 36.10
N SER A 457 -22.95 -19.87 36.71
CA SER A 457 -22.03 -18.94 36.03
C SER A 457 -20.86 -19.68 35.38
N ALA A 458 -20.80 -19.66 34.04
CA ALA A 458 -19.57 -19.86 33.24
C ALA A 458 -19.85 -19.52 31.75
N THR A 459 -19.11 -18.57 31.17
CA THR A 459 -19.10 -18.30 29.72
C THR A 459 -17.74 -18.65 29.11
N PRO A 460 -17.60 -19.79 28.41
CA PRO A 460 -16.34 -20.15 27.75
C PRO A 460 -16.11 -19.30 26.49
N SER A 461 -15.01 -18.56 26.44
CA SER A 461 -14.56 -17.88 25.21
C SER A 461 -13.99 -18.88 24.21
N VAL A 462 -14.82 -19.37 23.28
CA VAL A 462 -14.39 -20.17 22.12
C VAL A 462 -15.14 -19.77 20.84
N SER A 463 -14.50 -18.92 20.02
CA SER A 463 -14.90 -18.75 18.62
C SER A 463 -14.28 -19.88 17.77
N PRO A 464 -15.07 -20.70 17.06
CA PRO A 464 -14.53 -21.83 16.31
C PRO A 464 -13.84 -21.39 15.01
N SER A 465 -12.51 -21.29 15.04
CA SER A 465 -11.71 -21.15 13.82
C SER A 465 -11.54 -22.51 13.14
N ALA A 466 -12.30 -22.74 12.06
CA ALA A 466 -12.29 -24.00 11.33
C ALA A 466 -11.79 -23.83 9.88
N SER A 467 -10.61 -24.37 9.59
CA SER A 467 -10.11 -24.59 8.22
C SER A 467 -9.35 -25.92 8.19
N PRO A 468 -9.92 -26.98 7.59
CA PRO A 468 -9.33 -28.32 7.67
C PRO A 468 -8.10 -28.45 6.75
N SER A 469 -6.96 -28.80 7.35
CA SER A 469 -5.73 -29.15 6.63
C SER A 469 -5.14 -30.45 7.18
N ALA A 470 -5.76 -31.58 6.83
CA ALA A 470 -5.28 -32.91 7.17
C ALA A 470 -4.57 -33.56 5.97
N THR A 471 -3.25 -33.72 6.08
CA THR A 471 -2.46 -34.64 5.24
C THR A 471 -1.45 -35.35 6.15
N PRO A 472 -1.65 -36.66 6.45
CA PRO A 472 -0.66 -37.42 7.21
C PRO A 472 0.65 -37.50 6.43
N SER A 473 1.78 -37.33 7.13
CA SER A 473 3.11 -37.59 6.57
C SER A 473 3.71 -38.79 7.31
N ALA A 474 3.85 -39.90 6.61
CA ALA A 474 4.54 -41.09 7.08
C ALA A 474 5.15 -41.81 5.87
N SER A 475 6.47 -41.99 5.89
CA SER A 475 7.21 -42.68 4.83
C SER A 475 8.29 -43.55 5.47
N PRO A 476 8.17 -44.88 5.47
CA PRO A 476 9.26 -45.77 5.84
C PRO A 476 10.29 -45.87 4.70
N SER A 477 11.56 -45.87 5.04
CA SER A 477 12.67 -46.00 4.08
C SER A 477 13.12 -47.46 3.91
N VAL A 478 13.18 -47.95 2.67
CA VAL A 478 14.13 -49.00 2.24
C VAL A 478 14.30 -48.95 0.73
N SER A 479 15.54 -49.10 0.26
CA SER A 479 15.87 -49.40 -1.14
C SER A 479 16.12 -50.90 -1.32
N PRO A 480 16.02 -51.39 -2.55
CA PRO A 480 17.13 -52.17 -3.07
C PRO A 480 17.55 -51.74 -4.48
N SER A 481 18.78 -52.10 -4.86
CA SER A 481 19.33 -51.92 -6.21
C SER A 481 19.85 -53.26 -6.73
N THR A 482 19.48 -53.63 -7.96
CA THR A 482 20.28 -54.45 -8.89
C THR A 482 19.56 -54.55 -10.24
N ALA A 483 20.31 -54.63 -11.34
CA ALA A 483 19.83 -55.09 -12.65
C ALA A 483 20.43 -56.48 -12.95
N PRO A 484 19.86 -57.26 -13.89
CA PRO A 484 20.56 -57.38 -15.18
C PRO A 484 19.67 -57.52 -16.43
N SER A 485 20.34 -57.55 -17.59
CA SER A 485 19.84 -57.61 -18.97
C SER A 485 19.21 -58.94 -19.40
N ALA A 486 18.25 -58.91 -20.34
CA ALA A 486 18.23 -59.77 -21.55
C ALA A 486 17.14 -59.35 -22.56
N SER A 487 17.36 -59.65 -23.85
CA SER A 487 16.32 -59.71 -24.90
C SER A 487 16.34 -61.10 -25.56
N PRO A 488 15.22 -61.55 -26.13
CA PRO A 488 15.29 -62.18 -27.45
C PRO A 488 14.14 -61.73 -28.39
N SER A 489 14.26 -62.12 -29.67
CA SER A 489 13.30 -61.84 -30.75
C SER A 489 12.71 -63.15 -31.30
N ALA A 490 11.42 -63.15 -31.67
CA ALA A 490 10.82 -64.16 -32.55
C ALA A 490 9.49 -63.68 -33.15
N THR A 491 9.25 -64.00 -34.42
CA THR A 491 7.93 -64.05 -35.07
C THR A 491 7.67 -65.49 -35.54
N PRO A 492 6.41 -65.90 -35.80
CA PRO A 492 6.09 -66.16 -37.20
C PRO A 492 4.61 -65.91 -37.65
N SER A 493 4.51 -65.42 -38.88
CA SER A 493 3.52 -65.67 -39.96
C SER A 493 2.16 -66.37 -39.69
N ALA A 494 1.09 -65.76 -40.20
CA ALA A 494 -0.08 -66.47 -40.79
C ALA A 494 -0.82 -65.56 -41.80
N SER A 495 -1.36 -66.15 -42.87
CA SER A 495 -2.30 -65.55 -43.85
C SER A 495 -3.21 -66.65 -44.43
N PRO A 496 -4.42 -66.32 -44.94
CA PRO A 496 -4.56 -66.35 -46.40
C PRO A 496 -5.52 -65.30 -47.03
N SER A 497 -5.39 -65.20 -48.35
CA SER A 497 -6.07 -64.31 -49.31
C SER A 497 -7.60 -64.41 -49.41
N ALA A 498 -8.25 -63.29 -49.77
CA ALA A 498 -9.35 -63.28 -50.75
C ALA A 498 -9.43 -61.92 -51.50
N SER A 499 -9.59 -61.93 -52.83
CA SER A 499 -9.91 -60.76 -53.67
C SER A 499 -10.42 -61.20 -55.06
N PRO A 500 -11.48 -60.56 -55.57
CA PRO A 500 -11.47 -59.95 -56.92
C PRO A 500 -12.26 -58.61 -56.98
N SER A 501 -12.17 -57.73 -57.99
CA SER A 501 -11.24 -57.54 -59.13
C SER A 501 -11.61 -56.25 -59.91
N VAL A 502 -10.62 -55.56 -60.53
CA VAL A 502 -10.66 -54.60 -61.71
C VAL A 502 -11.82 -53.56 -61.85
N SER A 503 -11.63 -52.25 -62.08
CA SER A 503 -10.80 -51.46 -63.05
C SER A 503 -11.27 -51.53 -64.52
N PRO A 504 -11.11 -50.49 -65.38
CA PRO A 504 -10.70 -49.07 -65.18
C PRO A 504 -11.49 -48.00 -66.02
N SER A 505 -11.04 -46.72 -65.98
CA SER A 505 -10.73 -45.86 -67.17
C SER A 505 -11.38 -44.45 -67.29
N ALA A 506 -10.63 -43.57 -67.99
CA ALA A 506 -11.00 -42.36 -68.76
C ALA A 506 -11.50 -41.05 -68.08
N SER A 507 -10.71 -39.99 -68.29
CA SER A 507 -11.15 -38.60 -68.56
C SER A 507 -11.30 -38.43 -70.12
N PRO A 508 -11.72 -37.28 -70.73
CA PRO A 508 -11.78 -35.91 -70.21
C PRO A 508 -12.97 -35.05 -70.73
N GLU A 509 -12.74 -33.72 -70.83
CA GLU A 509 -13.39 -32.71 -71.68
C GLU A 509 -14.63 -31.93 -71.20
N SER A 510 -14.81 -30.75 -71.82
CA SER A 510 -15.56 -29.61 -71.29
C SER A 510 -16.21 -28.75 -72.38
N SER A 511 -17.55 -28.66 -72.38
CA SER A 511 -18.43 -27.62 -72.94
C SER A 511 -19.87 -28.10 -72.67
N VAL A 512 -20.89 -27.24 -72.47
CA VAL A 512 -21.15 -25.89 -72.99
C VAL A 512 -21.37 -24.89 -71.86
#